data_AF-A0AAD5JX15-F1
#
_entry.id   AF-A0AAD5JX15-F1
#
_cell.length_a   1.000
_cell.length_b   1.000
_cell.length_c   1.000
_cell.angle_alpha   90.00
_cell.angle_beta   90.00
_cell.angle_gamma   90.00
#
_symmetry.space_group_name_H-M   'P 1'
#
loop_
_entity.id
_entity.type
_entity.pdbx_description
1 polymer ?
#
loop_
_entity_poly.entity_id
_entity_poly.type
_entity_poly.pdbx_seq_one_letter_code
_entity_poly.pdbx_strand_id
1 'polypeptide(L)'
;MINQLKYFLATAPTEWNVPQEEPPIKKHILPMGDTISCVQWNHAYFISGTDIVRCLVFRFHAFGRPIQNLKKFEEGIFSDLRNLKPGTDATLEEPKSQFLDLLYKHNCIRTQKKQKVFHWFSVPHDRLFLDALERDLKREKLGVEPTSMAVANPAVSISLDTTQA
;
A
#
# COMPACT_ATOMS: atom_id res chain seq x y z
N MET A 1 16.23 -3.61 -4.48
CA MET A 1 14.80 -3.99 -4.55
C MET A 1 13.93 -3.07 -3.71
N ILE A 2 14.05 -3.01 -2.38
CA ILE A 2 13.24 -2.07 -1.57
C ILE A 2 13.52 -0.59 -1.88
N ASN A 3 14.77 -0.24 -2.20
CA ASN A 3 15.13 1.13 -2.58
C ASN A 3 14.47 1.57 -3.89
N GLN A 4 14.21 0.65 -4.82
CA GLN A 4 13.53 0.96 -6.09
C GLN A 4 12.05 1.26 -5.85
N LEU A 5 11.41 0.50 -4.96
CA LEU A 5 10.04 0.81 -4.53
C LEU A 5 9.98 2.17 -3.82
N LYS A 6 10.88 2.44 -2.88
CA LYS A 6 10.93 3.74 -2.19
C LYS A 6 11.17 4.89 -3.15
N TYR A 7 12.08 4.72 -4.11
CA TYR A 7 12.32 5.69 -5.17
C TYR A 7 11.04 5.95 -5.96
N PHE A 8 10.37 4.90 -6.43
CA PHE A 8 9.13 5.03 -7.17
C PHE A 8 8.03 5.73 -6.37
N LEU A 9 7.85 5.38 -5.08
CA LEU A 9 6.87 6.03 -4.21
C LEU A 9 7.15 7.52 -4.03
N ALA A 10 8.43 7.91 -3.98
CA ALA A 10 8.85 9.30 -3.84
C ALA A 10 8.75 10.10 -5.15
N THR A 11 9.10 9.48 -6.29
CA THR A 11 9.29 10.21 -7.54
C THR A 11 8.19 10.00 -8.58
N ALA A 12 7.28 9.03 -8.43
CA ALA A 12 6.29 8.74 -9.47
C ALA A 12 5.46 9.96 -9.92
N PRO A 13 4.95 10.82 -9.01
CA PRO A 13 4.23 12.03 -9.40
C PRO A 13 5.13 13.13 -9.99
N THR A 14 6.37 13.27 -9.49
CA THR A 14 7.26 14.38 -9.86
C THR A 14 8.02 14.11 -11.16
N GLU A 15 8.35 12.86 -11.42
CA GLU A 15 8.98 12.40 -12.66
C GLU A 15 7.90 11.88 -13.63
N TRP A 16 6.84 12.65 -13.84
CA TRP A 16 5.75 12.22 -14.72
C TRP A 16 6.19 12.30 -16.19
N ASN A 17 6.40 11.13 -16.80
CA ASN A 17 6.90 10.98 -18.16
C ASN A 17 6.00 10.10 -19.03
N VAL A 18 4.76 9.85 -18.58
CA VAL A 18 3.78 9.06 -19.35
C VAL A 18 3.29 9.92 -20.51
N PRO A 19 3.46 9.50 -21.78
CA PRO A 19 2.98 10.23 -22.94
C PRO A 19 1.46 10.41 -22.90
N GLN A 20 0.95 11.50 -23.48
CA GLN A 20 -0.49 11.79 -23.49
C GLN A 20 -1.33 10.76 -24.27
N GLU A 21 -0.69 10.03 -25.19
CA GLU A 21 -1.30 8.94 -25.97
C GLU A 21 -1.43 7.63 -25.17
N GLU A 22 -0.70 7.51 -24.06
CA GLU A 22 -0.76 6.37 -23.17
C GLU A 22 -1.77 6.60 -22.04
N PRO A 23 -2.32 5.53 -21.46
CA PRO A 23 -3.11 5.64 -20.23
C PRO A 23 -2.31 6.40 -19.18
N PRO A 24 -2.89 7.36 -18.44
CA PRO A 24 -2.19 8.21 -17.48
C PRO A 24 -1.82 7.42 -16.20
N ILE A 25 -1.00 6.39 -16.35
CA ILE A 25 -0.66 5.41 -15.34
C ILE A 25 0.83 5.09 -15.44
N LYS A 26 1.60 5.48 -14.42
CA LYS A 26 2.99 5.09 -14.25
C LYS A 26 3.04 3.80 -13.41
N LYS A 27 3.67 2.75 -13.93
CA LYS A 27 3.69 1.42 -13.29
C LYS A 27 5.07 1.05 -12.78
N HIS A 28 5.12 0.36 -11.64
CA HIS A 28 6.32 -0.25 -11.09
C HIS A 28 6.09 -1.73 -10.82
N ILE A 29 6.89 -2.59 -11.44
CA ILE A 29 6.80 -4.04 -11.29
C ILE A 29 7.60 -4.45 -10.05
N LEU A 30 6.94 -5.11 -9.11
CA LEU A 30 7.58 -5.70 -7.94
C LEU A 30 8.26 -7.02 -8.34
N PRO A 31 9.34 -7.42 -7.65
CA PRO A 31 10.03 -8.70 -7.88
C PRO A 31 9.15 -9.96 -7.80
N MET A 32 7.98 -9.87 -7.15
CA MET A 32 7.02 -10.98 -7.05
C MET A 32 5.99 -11.02 -8.18
N GLY A 33 6.12 -10.16 -9.20
CA GLY A 33 5.22 -10.09 -10.35
C GLY A 33 4.00 -9.17 -10.16
N ASP A 34 3.72 -8.74 -8.93
CA ASP A 34 2.73 -7.68 -8.67
C ASP A 34 3.18 -6.33 -9.24
N THR A 35 2.22 -5.47 -9.56
CA THR A 35 2.49 -4.12 -10.07
C THR A 35 1.84 -3.08 -9.17
N ILE A 36 2.55 -1.98 -8.91
CA ILE A 36 2.05 -0.79 -8.23
C ILE A 36 1.86 0.29 -9.29
N SER A 37 0.69 0.94 -9.27
CA SER A 37 0.32 1.93 -10.27
C SER A 37 0.11 3.31 -9.62
N CYS A 38 0.81 4.31 -10.13
CA CYS A 38 0.53 5.72 -9.88
C CYS A 38 -0.34 6.24 -11.01
N VAL A 39 -1.55 6.71 -10.70
CA VAL A 39 -2.54 7.08 -11.71
C VAL A 39 -2.78 8.58 -11.64
N GLN A 40 -2.62 9.27 -12.76
CA GLN A 40 -2.96 10.69 -12.87
C GLN A 40 -4.41 10.83 -13.35
N TRP A 41 -5.20 11.59 -12.61
CA TRP A 41 -6.61 11.84 -12.91
C TRP A 41 -6.98 13.25 -12.43
N ASN A 42 -7.70 14.04 -13.24
CA ASN A 42 -8.10 15.41 -12.89
C ASN A 42 -6.95 16.28 -12.32
N HIS A 43 -5.76 16.22 -12.93
CA HIS A 43 -4.54 16.94 -12.50
C HIS A 43 -4.01 16.56 -11.10
N ALA A 44 -4.51 15.47 -10.51
CA ALA A 44 -4.02 14.91 -9.25
C ALA A 44 -3.47 13.49 -9.48
N TYR A 45 -2.68 13.02 -8.52
CA TYR A 45 -2.10 11.68 -8.53
C TYR A 45 -2.74 10.81 -7.47
N PHE A 46 -2.97 9.54 -7.83
CA PHE A 46 -3.74 8.60 -7.05
C PHE A 46 -3.06 7.24 -6.96
N ILE A 47 -3.37 6.55 -5.86
CA ILE A 47 -3.00 5.17 -5.63
C ILE A 47 -4.22 4.39 -5.09
N SER A 48 -4.39 3.15 -5.54
CA SER A 48 -5.48 2.30 -5.07
C SER A 48 -5.13 1.67 -3.71
N GLY A 49 -6.15 1.35 -2.91
CA GLY A 49 -5.93 0.59 -1.68
C GLY A 49 -5.24 -0.77 -1.91
N THR A 50 -5.54 -1.42 -3.05
CA THR A 50 -4.86 -2.66 -3.46
C THR A 50 -3.36 -2.47 -3.63
N ASP A 51 -2.95 -1.39 -4.29
CA ASP A 51 -1.53 -1.11 -4.54
C ASP A 51 -0.79 -0.67 -3.27
N ILE A 52 -1.48 0.02 -2.34
CA ILE A 52 -0.96 0.29 -1.00
C ILE A 52 -0.68 -1.03 -0.26
N VAL A 53 -1.62 -1.98 -0.26
CA VAL A 53 -1.40 -3.29 0.37
C VAL A 53 -0.23 -4.02 -0.29
N ARG A 54 -0.17 -4.09 -1.62
CA ARG A 54 0.95 -4.73 -2.35
C ARG A 54 2.31 -4.15 -1.95
N CYS A 55 2.38 -2.82 -1.87
CA CYS A 55 3.56 -2.11 -1.39
C CYS A 55 3.96 -2.58 0.02
N LEU A 56 3.01 -2.63 0.96
CA LEU A 56 3.29 -3.04 2.34
C LEU A 56 3.66 -4.51 2.44
N VAL A 57 2.95 -5.42 1.77
CA VAL A 57 3.29 -6.86 1.72
C VAL A 57 4.72 -7.07 1.24
N PHE A 58 5.11 -6.37 0.16
CA PHE A 58 6.47 -6.44 -0.35
C PHE A 58 7.49 -5.88 0.64
N ARG A 59 7.19 -4.77 1.33
CA ARG A 59 8.05 -4.22 2.39
C ARG A 59 8.23 -5.20 3.54
N PHE A 60 7.16 -5.87 3.98
CA PHE A 60 7.22 -6.90 5.02
C PHE A 60 8.07 -8.10 4.60
N HIS A 61 7.89 -8.58 3.37
CA HIS A 61 8.73 -9.64 2.81
C HIS A 61 10.21 -9.23 2.77
N ALA A 62 10.51 -8.04 2.23
CA ALA A 62 11.88 -7.50 2.15
C ALA A 62 12.50 -7.21 3.53
N PHE A 63 11.66 -6.97 4.55
CA PHE A 63 12.07 -6.82 5.94
C PHE A 63 12.41 -8.16 6.62
N GLY A 64 12.13 -9.29 5.97
CA GLY A 64 12.32 -10.63 6.52
C GLY A 64 11.13 -11.12 7.35
N ARG A 65 9.96 -10.50 7.18
CA ARG A 65 8.74 -10.81 7.93
C ARG A 65 7.57 -11.13 6.98
N PRO A 66 7.61 -12.26 6.24
CA PRO A 66 6.56 -12.60 5.27
C PRO A 66 5.17 -12.71 5.91
N ILE A 67 4.17 -12.23 5.18
CA ILE A 67 2.77 -12.23 5.57
C ILE A 67 2.20 -13.63 5.39
N GLN A 68 1.72 -14.24 6.49
CA GLN A 68 1.06 -15.55 6.48
C GLN A 68 -0.45 -15.41 6.29
N ASN A 69 -1.04 -14.37 6.87
CA ASN A 69 -2.50 -14.13 6.81
C ASN A 69 -2.81 -12.84 6.05
N LEU A 70 -2.82 -12.92 4.72
CA LEU A 70 -3.05 -11.78 3.84
C LEU A 70 -4.40 -11.10 4.08
N LYS A 71 -5.47 -11.87 4.34
CA LYS A 71 -6.82 -11.31 4.57
C LYS A 71 -6.87 -10.44 5.82
N LYS A 72 -6.38 -10.95 6.96
CA LYS A 72 -6.32 -10.16 8.21
C LYS A 72 -5.39 -8.96 8.07
N PHE A 73 -4.31 -9.09 7.29
CA PHE A 73 -3.40 -7.98 7.02
C PHE A 73 -4.10 -6.89 6.20
N GLU A 74 -4.76 -7.25 5.09
CA GLU A 74 -5.58 -6.37 4.27
C GLU A 74 -6.61 -5.61 5.13
N GLU A 75 -7.35 -6.30 5.98
CA GLU A 75 -8.33 -5.69 6.91
C GLU A 75 -7.68 -4.67 7.86
N GLY A 76 -6.48 -4.96 8.38
CA GLY A 76 -5.71 -4.05 9.22
C GLY A 76 -5.31 -2.78 8.49
N ILE A 77 -4.75 -2.91 7.29
CA ILE A 77 -4.35 -1.77 6.46
C ILE A 77 -5.57 -0.94 6.05
N PHE A 78 -6.66 -1.57 5.63
CA PHE A 78 -7.89 -0.86 5.31
C PHE A 78 -8.47 -0.13 6.54
N SER A 79 -8.33 -0.71 7.73
CA SER A 79 -8.70 -0.04 8.97
C SER A 79 -7.90 1.24 9.18
N ASP A 80 -6.59 1.21 8.97
CA ASP A 80 -5.71 2.37 9.16
C ASP A 80 -5.97 3.45 8.09
N LEU A 81 -6.25 3.02 6.86
CA LEU A 81 -6.66 3.90 5.75
C LEU A 81 -8.04 4.55 5.93
N ARG A 82 -8.84 4.14 6.93
CA ARG A 82 -10.10 4.86 7.26
C ARG A 82 -9.85 6.26 7.78
N ASN A 83 -8.69 6.52 8.38
CA ASN A 83 -8.35 7.83 8.93
C ASN A 83 -8.20 8.92 7.85
N LEU A 84 -7.88 8.53 6.61
CA LEU A 84 -7.77 9.43 5.46
C LEU A 84 -9.16 9.87 5.01
N LYS A 85 -9.47 11.17 4.99
CA LYS A 85 -10.84 11.64 4.73
C LYS A 85 -11.18 11.69 3.23
N PRO A 86 -12.34 11.16 2.80
CA PRO A 86 -12.84 11.42 1.46
C PRO A 86 -13.04 12.93 1.24
N GLY A 87 -12.59 13.45 0.09
CA GLY A 87 -12.63 14.87 -0.27
C GLY A 87 -11.35 15.65 0.06
N THR A 88 -10.47 15.12 0.92
CA THR A 88 -9.16 15.74 1.22
C THR A 88 -8.02 14.79 0.89
N ASP A 89 -8.07 13.56 1.40
CA ASP A 89 -6.98 12.58 1.30
C ASP A 89 -7.31 11.43 0.34
N ALA A 90 -8.57 11.30 -0.04
CA ALA A 90 -9.06 10.27 -0.92
C ALA A 90 -10.28 10.74 -1.70
N THR A 91 -10.54 10.14 -2.85
CA THR A 91 -11.82 10.22 -3.55
C THR A 91 -12.60 8.94 -3.36
N LEU A 92 -13.92 9.07 -3.30
CA LEU A 92 -14.83 7.94 -3.20
C LEU A 92 -15.54 7.81 -4.54
N GLU A 93 -15.10 6.86 -5.33
CA GLU A 93 -15.60 6.66 -6.68
C GLU A 93 -16.77 5.68 -6.68
N GLU A 94 -17.85 6.07 -7.34
CA GLU A 94 -19.02 5.23 -7.51
C GLU A 94 -18.79 4.18 -8.61
N PRO A 95 -19.48 3.02 -8.55
CA PRO A 95 -19.43 2.03 -9.61
C PRO A 95 -19.71 2.64 -10.99
N LYS A 96 -19.03 2.16 -12.03
CA LYS A 96 -19.15 2.64 -13.42
C LYS A 96 -18.67 4.08 -13.67
N SER A 97 -17.92 4.66 -12.74
CA SER A 97 -17.19 5.90 -13.00
C SER A 97 -16.07 5.66 -14.02
N GLN A 98 -15.80 6.65 -14.88
CA GLN A 98 -14.72 6.56 -15.86
C GLN A 98 -13.36 6.30 -15.19
N PHE A 99 -13.18 6.86 -13.99
CA PHE A 99 -11.96 6.65 -13.22
C PHE A 99 -11.83 5.19 -12.76
N LEU A 100 -12.89 4.58 -12.19
CA LEU A 100 -12.84 3.16 -11.83
C LEU A 100 -12.69 2.25 -13.02
N ASP A 101 -13.30 2.58 -14.15
CA ASP A 101 -13.16 1.79 -15.38
C ASP A 101 -11.71 1.79 -15.85
N LEU A 102 -11.02 2.93 -15.80
CA LEU A 102 -9.60 3.04 -16.07
C LEU A 102 -8.78 2.20 -15.07
N LEU A 103 -9.03 2.33 -13.77
CA LEU A 103 -8.32 1.57 -12.74
C LEU A 103 -8.52 0.05 -12.89
N TYR A 104 -9.73 -0.37 -13.23
CA TYR A 104 -10.07 -1.78 -13.42
C TYR A 104 -9.41 -2.34 -14.68
N LYS A 105 -9.53 -1.64 -15.81
CA LYS A 105 -8.93 -2.02 -17.10
C LYS A 105 -7.41 -2.21 -16.99
N HIS A 106 -6.76 -1.45 -16.12
CA HIS A 106 -5.31 -1.50 -15.92
C HIS A 106 -4.85 -2.29 -14.70
N ASN A 107 -5.73 -3.11 -14.09
CA ASN A 107 -5.44 -4.00 -12.94
C ASN A 107 -4.98 -3.27 -11.66
N CYS A 108 -5.34 -2.00 -11.51
CA CYS A 108 -5.08 -1.21 -10.30
C CYS A 108 -6.07 -1.58 -9.18
N ILE A 109 -7.27 -2.05 -9.54
CA ILE A 109 -8.31 -2.52 -8.61
C ILE A 109 -8.86 -3.88 -9.06
N ARG A 110 -9.36 -4.67 -8.10
CA ARG A 110 -9.91 -6.02 -8.37
C ARG A 110 -11.41 -6.03 -8.71
N THR A 111 -12.14 -4.97 -8.40
CA THR A 111 -13.59 -4.89 -8.60
C THR A 111 -14.00 -3.48 -9.01
N GLN A 112 -15.09 -3.35 -9.78
CA GLN A 112 -15.72 -2.06 -10.11
C GLN A 112 -16.83 -1.66 -9.12
N LYS A 113 -16.83 -2.23 -7.91
CA LYS A 113 -17.69 -1.73 -6.83
C LYS A 113 -17.16 -0.38 -6.36
N LYS A 114 -17.95 0.33 -5.56
CA LYS A 114 -17.55 1.59 -4.92
C LYS A 114 -16.17 1.43 -4.28
N GLN A 115 -15.18 2.21 -4.73
CA GLN A 115 -13.82 2.16 -4.19
C GLN A 115 -13.44 3.51 -3.62
N LYS A 116 -12.65 3.46 -2.55
CA LYS A 116 -11.91 4.61 -2.05
C LYS A 116 -10.53 4.60 -2.71
N VAL A 117 -10.22 5.65 -3.46
CA VAL A 117 -8.93 5.84 -4.11
C VAL A 117 -8.21 6.97 -3.39
N PHE A 118 -6.93 6.82 -3.10
CA PHE A 118 -6.21 7.73 -2.20
C PHE A 118 -5.35 8.70 -3.01
N HIS A 119 -5.28 9.95 -2.57
CA HIS A 119 -4.31 10.90 -3.11
C HIS A 119 -2.91 10.42 -2.78
N TRP A 120 -2.03 10.37 -3.78
CA TRP A 120 -0.68 9.82 -3.65
C TRP A 120 0.09 10.46 -2.49
N PHE A 121 0.03 11.78 -2.37
CA PHE A 121 0.74 12.54 -1.33
C PHE A 121 0.11 12.43 0.06
N SER A 122 -1.13 11.98 0.17
CA SER A 122 -1.84 11.84 1.45
C SER A 122 -1.63 10.47 2.09
N VAL A 123 -0.99 9.52 1.42
CA VAL A 123 -0.77 8.16 1.95
C VAL A 123 0.57 8.07 2.70
N PRO A 124 0.58 7.96 4.04
CA PRO A 124 1.82 7.86 4.79
C PRO A 124 2.31 6.40 4.80
N HIS A 125 2.92 5.95 3.71
CA HIS A 125 3.38 4.57 3.52
C HIS A 125 4.28 4.04 4.65
N ASP A 126 5.18 4.88 5.17
CA ASP A 126 6.05 4.50 6.28
C ASP A 126 5.29 4.35 7.59
N ARG A 127 4.33 5.24 7.87
CA ARG A 127 3.49 5.16 9.06
C ARG A 127 2.62 3.90 9.04
N LEU A 128 1.99 3.61 7.90
CA LEU A 128 1.20 2.38 7.72
C LEU A 128 2.04 1.11 7.94
N PHE A 129 3.28 1.11 7.48
CA PHE A 129 4.20 -0.01 7.72
C PHE A 129 4.52 -0.18 9.22
N LEU A 130 4.83 0.92 9.91
CA LEU A 130 5.13 0.90 11.35
C LEU A 130 3.93 0.47 12.18
N ASP A 131 2.74 1.03 11.91
CA ASP A 131 1.51 0.70 12.63
C ASP A 131 1.13 -0.78 12.42
N ALA A 132 1.32 -1.32 11.21
CA ALA A 132 1.11 -2.73 10.93
C ALA A 132 2.13 -3.63 11.65
N LEU A 133 3.40 -3.23 11.69
CA LEU A 133 4.47 -3.98 12.35
C LEU A 133 4.27 -4.00 13.87
N GLU A 134 3.96 -2.86 14.47
CA GLU A 134 3.69 -2.73 15.91
C GLU A 134 2.49 -3.61 16.32
N ARG A 135 1.44 -3.65 15.50
CA ARG A 135 0.26 -4.50 15.73
C ARG A 135 0.62 -5.98 15.74
N ASP A 136 1.44 -6.42 14.80
CA ASP A 136 1.87 -7.81 14.73
C ASP A 136 2.80 -8.18 15.89
N LEU A 137 3.75 -7.31 16.25
CA LEU A 137 4.61 -7.51 17.42
C LEU A 137 3.79 -7.56 18.73
N LYS A 138 2.76 -6.71 18.87
CA LYS A 138 1.85 -6.74 20.03
C LYS A 138 1.08 -8.07 20.11
N ARG A 139 0.62 -8.60 18.97
CA ARG A 139 -0.07 -9.90 18.91
C ARG A 139 0.85 -11.03 19.33
N GLU A 140 2.08 -11.06 18.82
CA GLU A 140 3.10 -12.03 19.25
C GLU A 140 3.33 -11.99 20.76
N LYS A 141 3.51 -10.79 21.33
CA LYS A 141 3.71 -10.62 22.78
C LYS A 141 2.52 -11.11 23.61
N LEU A 142 1.30 -10.96 23.09
CA LEU A 142 0.07 -11.42 23.74
C LEU A 142 -0.25 -12.90 23.46
N GLY A 143 0.60 -13.62 22.73
CA GLY A 143 0.35 -15.01 22.33
C GLY A 143 -0.80 -15.18 21.33
N VAL A 144 -1.23 -14.10 20.68
CA VAL A 144 -2.25 -14.11 19.64
C VAL A 144 -1.58 -14.28 18.29
N GLU A 145 -2.15 -15.10 17.41
CA GLU A 145 -1.61 -15.33 16.07
C GLU A 145 -1.43 -14.02 15.27
N PRO A 146 -0.19 -13.62 14.91
CA PRO A 146 0.08 -12.43 14.11
C PRO A 146 -0.25 -12.65 12.64
N THR A 147 -0.25 -11.58 11.83
CA THR A 147 -0.48 -11.69 10.38
C THR A 147 0.79 -11.97 9.59
N SER A 148 1.95 -11.68 10.16
CA SER A 148 3.29 -11.96 9.63
C SER A 148 4.18 -12.65 10.65
N MET A 149 5.13 -13.44 10.17
CA MET A 149 6.14 -14.10 11.02
C MET A 149 7.54 -13.65 10.66
N ALA A 150 8.39 -13.44 11.66
CA ALA A 150 9.81 -13.14 11.44
C ALA A 150 10.57 -14.40 11.02
N VAL A 151 11.11 -14.39 9.80
CA VAL A 151 11.85 -15.52 9.20
C VAL A 151 13.32 -15.17 8.93
N ALA A 152 13.64 -13.88 8.73
CA ALA A 152 15.00 -13.41 8.45
C ALA A 152 15.35 -12.11 9.16
N ASN A 153 16.64 -11.80 9.29
CA ASN A 153 17.10 -10.49 9.78
C ASN A 153 16.75 -9.37 8.77
N PRO A 154 16.35 -8.17 9.23
CA PRO A 154 16.32 -7.69 10.62
C PRO A 154 15.09 -8.08 11.46
N ALA A 155 14.05 -8.67 10.87
CA ALA A 155 12.80 -8.97 11.59
C ALA A 155 12.96 -9.91 12.79
N VAL A 156 13.90 -10.87 12.73
CA VAL A 156 14.18 -11.80 13.84
C VAL A 156 14.88 -11.11 15.01
N SER A 157 15.58 -10.01 14.75
CA SER A 157 16.32 -9.24 15.76
C SER A 157 15.48 -8.15 16.43
N ILE A 158 14.23 -7.96 15.99
CA ILE A 158 13.32 -6.97 16.57
C ILE A 158 12.42 -7.65 17.59
N SER A 159 12.77 -7.48 18.86
CA SER A 159 11.86 -7.65 19.98
C SER A 159 11.16 -6.33 20.26
N LEU A 160 9.90 -6.41 20.71
CA LEU A 160 9.21 -5.30 21.36
C LEU A 160 9.88 -5.08 22.74
N ASP A 161 11.11 -4.56 22.74
CA ASP A 161 11.79 -4.19 23.98
C ASP A 161 10.99 -3.05 24.60
N THR A 162 10.35 -3.40 25.69
CA THR A 162 9.39 -2.57 26.40
C THR A 162 10.19 -1.61 27.26
N THR A 163 10.67 -0.50 26.71
CA THR A 163 11.00 0.71 27.50
C THR A 163 11.33 1.88 26.58
N GLN A 164 10.41 2.82 26.44
CA GLN A 164 10.73 4.19 26.81
C GLN A 164 9.62 4.65 27.76
N ALA A 165 10.07 4.89 29.00
CA ALA A 165 9.36 5.59 30.06
C ALA A 165 9.15 7.07 29.70
#